data_AF-A0A7S1EES0-F1
#
_entry.id   AF-A0A7S1EES0-F1
#
_cell.length_a   1.000
_cell.length_b   1.000
_cell.length_c   1.000
_cell.angle_alpha   90.00
_cell.angle_beta   90.00
_cell.angle_gamma   90.00
#
_symmetry.space_group_name_H-M   'P 1'
#
loop_
_entity.id
_entity.type
_entity.pdbx_description
1 polymer ?
#
loop_
_entity_poly.entity_id
_entity_poly.type
_entity_poly.pdbx_seq_one_letter_code
_entity_poly.pdbx_strand_id
1 'polypeptide(L)'
;ACGKGDKSGEWACRAVCVGHALSACALSSVDNFYYGPMAYYRIGFPNTWLQTLTVQASLGYFCFDFVWCSWTGGETLSVLGHHLISIAVCATTLMLQASGAEVLGTLFGAEISNPLLQLRWFIVDSGLKGTRAHQWSEIAFAVVFLFCRLLWAPTLLVATWRSERPHMIIKLGAVGMQVVSAAWAYLVWRKLLRVLKGEKGAA
;
A
#
# COMPACT_ATOMS: atom_id res chain seq x y z
N ALA A 1 3.23 11.63 -11.72
CA ALA A 1 3.47 12.06 -13.11
C ALA A 1 3.90 10.82 -13.84
N CYS A 2 3.12 10.37 -14.82
CA CYS A 2 3.43 9.26 -15.73
C CYS A 2 2.93 9.67 -17.13
N GLY A 3 3.50 9.03 -18.16
CA GLY A 3 3.74 9.52 -19.53
C GLY A 3 2.57 10.04 -20.36
N LYS A 4 2.89 10.97 -21.26
CA LYS A 4 2.06 11.35 -22.41
C LYS A 4 1.89 10.13 -23.33
N GLY A 5 0.82 9.35 -23.19
CA GLY A 5 0.59 8.20 -24.08
C GLY A 5 -0.86 7.78 -24.18
N ASP A 6 -1.52 7.48 -23.06
CA ASP A 6 -2.90 7.04 -23.05
C ASP A 6 -3.61 7.48 -21.76
N LYS A 7 -4.33 8.61 -21.83
CA LYS A 7 -5.11 9.12 -20.70
C LYS A 7 -6.23 8.16 -20.29
N SER A 8 -6.81 7.43 -21.24
CA SER A 8 -7.90 6.49 -20.99
C SER A 8 -7.39 5.27 -20.23
N GLY A 9 -6.23 4.74 -20.65
CA GLY A 9 -5.55 3.63 -20.00
C GLY A 9 -5.13 3.99 -18.57
N GLU A 10 -4.52 5.16 -18.36
CA GLU A 10 -4.16 5.63 -17.02
C GLU A 10 -5.40 5.75 -16.12
N TRP A 11 -6.49 6.35 -16.61
CA TRP A 11 -7.73 6.45 -15.85
C TRP A 11 -8.29 5.08 -15.45
N ALA A 12 -8.32 4.12 -16.38
CA ALA A 12 -8.79 2.76 -16.12
C ALA A 12 -7.90 2.04 -15.09
N CYS A 13 -6.58 2.16 -15.21
CA CYS A 13 -5.63 1.61 -14.24
C CYS A 13 -5.86 2.20 -12.83
N ARG A 14 -6.06 3.52 -12.75
CA ARG A 14 -6.37 4.21 -11.47
C ARG A 14 -7.68 3.72 -10.87
N ALA A 15 -8.70 3.44 -11.68
CA ALA A 15 -9.95 2.85 -11.22
C ALA A 15 -9.77 1.43 -10.68
N VAL A 16 -8.98 0.59 -11.37
CA VAL A 16 -8.61 -0.75 -10.87
C VAL A 16 -7.87 -0.66 -9.54
N CYS A 17 -6.92 0.28 -9.40
CA CYS A 17 -6.21 0.53 -8.16
C CYS A 17 -7.16 0.91 -7.00
N VAL A 18 -8.13 1.79 -7.24
CA VAL A 18 -9.16 2.12 -6.22
C VAL A 18 -9.97 0.88 -5.84
N GLY A 19 -10.43 0.10 -6.82
CA GLY A 19 -11.20 -1.12 -6.57
C GLY A 19 -10.42 -2.15 -5.75
N HIS A 20 -9.14 -2.35 -6.09
CA HIS A 20 -8.24 -3.20 -5.32
C HIS A 20 -8.07 -2.67 -3.89
N ALA A 21 -7.69 -1.41 -3.72
CA ALA A 21 -7.42 -0.86 -2.39
C ALA A 21 -8.65 -0.94 -1.48
N LEU A 22 -9.85 -0.62 -2.00
CA LEU A 22 -11.11 -0.72 -1.24
C LEU A 22 -11.42 -2.17 -0.84
N SER A 23 -11.32 -3.11 -1.79
CA SER A 23 -11.61 -4.53 -1.52
C SER A 23 -10.58 -5.15 -0.59
N ALA A 24 -9.29 -4.91 -0.80
CA ALA A 24 -8.20 -5.37 0.06
C ALA A 24 -8.34 -4.81 1.48
N CYS A 25 -8.67 -3.53 1.63
CA CYS A 25 -8.92 -2.94 2.94
C CYS A 25 -10.13 -3.56 3.63
N ALA A 26 -11.25 -3.73 2.91
CA ALA A 26 -12.46 -4.30 3.47
C ALA A 26 -12.25 -5.75 3.95
N LEU A 27 -11.71 -6.60 3.07
CA LEU A 27 -11.44 -8.01 3.40
C LEU A 27 -10.40 -8.15 4.51
N SER A 28 -9.32 -7.36 4.46
CA SER A 28 -8.29 -7.37 5.51
C SER A 28 -8.83 -6.87 6.84
N SER A 29 -9.79 -5.94 6.83
CA SER A 29 -10.42 -5.45 8.05
C SER A 29 -11.34 -6.50 8.67
N VAL A 30 -12.13 -7.16 7.83
CA VAL A 30 -13.03 -8.24 8.25
C VAL A 30 -12.24 -9.39 8.87
N ASP A 31 -11.11 -9.79 8.26
CA ASP A 31 -10.26 -10.82 8.85
C ASP A 31 -9.56 -10.33 10.14
N ASN A 32 -8.88 -9.17 10.12
CA ASN A 32 -8.07 -8.75 11.27
C ASN A 32 -8.88 -8.26 12.47
N PHE A 33 -9.99 -7.54 12.26
CA PHE A 33 -10.74 -6.89 13.34
C PHE A 33 -12.02 -7.61 13.75
N TYR A 34 -12.61 -8.44 12.87
CA TYR A 34 -13.90 -9.08 13.14
C TYR A 34 -13.78 -10.58 13.39
N TYR A 35 -13.20 -11.35 12.47
CA TYR A 35 -13.14 -12.82 12.59
C TYR A 35 -11.87 -13.36 13.24
N GLY A 36 -10.74 -12.69 13.04
CA GLY A 36 -9.43 -13.10 13.55
C GLY A 36 -9.04 -12.32 14.79
N PRO A 37 -8.17 -12.86 15.66
CA PRO A 37 -7.43 -11.99 16.56
C PRO A 37 -6.53 -11.09 15.70
N MET A 38 -6.33 -9.83 16.12
CA MET A 38 -5.43 -8.87 15.45
C MET A 38 -4.18 -9.58 14.88
N ALA A 39 -3.70 -9.15 13.71
CA ALA A 39 -2.51 -9.70 13.03
C ALA A 39 -1.36 -10.15 13.98
N TYR A 40 -1.14 -9.40 15.07
CA TYR A 40 -0.17 -9.65 16.14
C TYR A 40 -0.26 -11.02 16.84
N TYR A 41 -1.44 -11.63 16.95
CA TYR A 41 -1.62 -12.86 17.73
C TYR A 41 -1.41 -14.14 16.93
N ARG A 42 -1.53 -14.08 15.59
CA ARG A 42 -1.44 -15.24 14.70
C ARG A 42 -0.33 -15.11 13.66
N ILE A 43 0.75 -14.44 14.03
CA ILE A 43 1.94 -14.30 13.20
C ILE A 43 2.52 -15.67 12.82
N GLY A 44 2.66 -15.91 11.52
CA GLY A 44 3.20 -17.12 10.92
C GLY A 44 2.32 -18.37 11.05
N PHE A 45 1.07 -18.23 11.51
CA PHE A 45 0.13 -19.36 11.55
C PHE A 45 -0.41 -19.71 10.15
N PRO A 46 -1.03 -20.90 10.00
CA PRO A 46 -1.72 -21.27 8.77
C PRO A 46 -2.80 -20.27 8.37
N ASN A 47 -2.90 -20.04 7.07
CA ASN A 47 -3.84 -19.07 6.50
C ASN A 47 -5.29 -19.51 6.73
N THR A 48 -6.16 -18.53 7.01
CA THR A 48 -7.60 -18.73 6.86
C THR A 48 -7.99 -18.71 5.37
N TRP A 49 -9.18 -19.22 5.05
CA TRP A 49 -9.70 -19.13 3.67
C TRP A 49 -9.79 -17.67 3.19
N LEU A 50 -10.16 -16.74 4.08
CA LEU A 50 -10.28 -15.31 3.77
C LEU A 50 -8.91 -14.66 3.56
N GLN A 51 -7.91 -15.04 4.37
CA GLN A 51 -6.51 -14.65 4.16
C GLN A 51 -6.01 -15.12 2.79
N THR A 52 -6.18 -16.40 2.47
CA THR A 52 -5.76 -16.96 1.17
C THR A 52 -6.45 -16.24 0.00
N LEU A 53 -7.77 -16.03 0.07
CA LEU A 53 -8.53 -15.31 -0.96
C LEU A 53 -8.01 -13.87 -1.14
N THR A 54 -7.81 -13.15 -0.04
CA THR A 54 -7.36 -11.75 -0.06
C THR A 54 -5.95 -11.63 -0.63
N VAL A 55 -5.03 -12.50 -0.21
CA VAL A 55 -3.65 -12.52 -0.74
C VAL A 55 -3.64 -12.91 -2.22
N GLN A 56 -4.48 -13.85 -2.64
CA GLN A 56 -4.59 -14.25 -4.05
C GLN A 56 -5.09 -13.10 -4.94
N ALA A 57 -6.15 -12.42 -4.54
CA ALA A 57 -6.65 -11.24 -5.26
C ALA A 57 -5.60 -10.13 -5.33
N SER A 58 -4.87 -9.92 -4.23
CA SER A 58 -3.84 -8.89 -4.15
C SER A 58 -2.58 -9.22 -4.96
N LEU A 59 -2.17 -10.49 -5.00
CA LEU A 59 -1.09 -10.95 -5.88
C LEU A 59 -1.43 -10.68 -7.35
N GLY A 60 -2.67 -10.99 -7.76
CA GLY A 60 -3.15 -10.68 -9.11
C GLY A 60 -3.05 -9.19 -9.43
N TYR A 61 -3.51 -8.33 -8.51
CA TYR A 61 -3.38 -6.89 -8.65
C TYR A 61 -1.92 -6.43 -8.74
N PHE A 62 -1.05 -6.86 -7.82
CA PHE A 62 0.34 -6.41 -7.83
C PHE A 62 1.10 -6.85 -9.08
N CYS A 63 0.80 -8.04 -9.62
CA CYS A 63 1.34 -8.48 -10.91
C CYS A 63 0.84 -7.59 -12.06
N PHE A 64 -0.47 -7.31 -12.10
CA PHE A 64 -1.06 -6.40 -13.09
C PHE A 64 -0.40 -5.00 -13.04
N ASP A 65 -0.32 -4.40 -11.85
CA ASP A 65 0.18 -3.04 -11.65
C ASP A 65 1.68 -2.97 -11.95
N PHE A 66 2.45 -4.00 -11.58
CA PHE A 66 3.86 -4.09 -11.94
C PHE A 66 4.09 -4.11 -13.46
N VAL A 67 3.30 -4.90 -14.19
CA VAL A 67 3.37 -4.96 -15.66
C VAL A 67 2.97 -3.62 -16.25
N TRP A 68 1.89 -3.01 -15.76
CA TRP A 68 1.44 -1.69 -16.18
C TRP A 68 2.54 -0.64 -16.02
N CYS A 69 3.07 -0.48 -14.79
CA CYS A 69 4.14 0.48 -14.49
C CYS A 69 5.42 0.25 -15.31
N SER A 70 5.77 -1.02 -15.56
CA SER A 70 6.93 -1.37 -16.37
C SER A 70 6.72 -1.03 -17.86
N TRP A 71 5.50 -1.22 -18.36
CA TRP A 71 5.14 -0.95 -19.75
C TRP A 71 5.03 0.56 -20.04
N THR A 72 4.33 1.30 -19.19
CA THR A 72 4.15 2.76 -19.37
C THR A 72 5.41 3.55 -19.04
N GLY A 73 6.29 2.98 -18.21
CA GLY A 73 7.52 3.61 -17.74
C GLY A 73 7.26 4.84 -16.85
N GLY A 74 8.32 5.54 -16.46
CA GLY A 74 8.23 6.79 -15.69
C GLY A 74 8.00 6.65 -14.18
N GLU A 75 7.76 5.43 -13.69
CA GLU A 75 7.73 5.14 -12.26
C GLU A 75 9.13 5.01 -11.66
N THR A 76 9.25 5.33 -10.38
CA THR A 76 10.54 5.25 -9.69
C THR A 76 10.92 3.79 -9.41
N LEU A 77 12.22 3.50 -9.32
CA LEU A 77 12.70 2.17 -8.93
C LEU A 77 12.13 1.73 -7.56
N SER A 78 11.85 2.68 -6.67
CA SER A 78 11.24 2.37 -5.36
C SER A 78 9.80 1.82 -5.49
N VAL A 79 9.04 2.26 -6.50
CA VAL A 79 7.68 1.76 -6.78
C VAL A 79 7.76 0.35 -7.39
N LEU A 80 8.64 0.13 -8.36
CA LEU A 80 8.85 -1.19 -8.93
C LEU A 80 9.35 -2.20 -7.88
N GLY A 81 10.30 -1.79 -7.04
CA GLY A 81 10.80 -2.60 -5.92
C GLY A 81 9.72 -2.93 -4.90
N HIS A 82 8.84 -1.97 -4.58
CA HIS A 82 7.67 -2.21 -3.73
C HIS A 82 6.79 -3.33 -4.31
N HIS A 83 6.44 -3.28 -5.59
CA HIS A 83 5.62 -4.32 -6.21
C HIS A 83 6.32 -5.69 -6.22
N LEU A 84 7.62 -5.75 -6.53
CA LEU A 84 8.37 -7.01 -6.51
C LEU A 84 8.40 -7.64 -5.11
N ILE A 85 8.59 -6.82 -4.06
CA ILE A 85 8.52 -7.29 -2.67
C ILE A 85 7.12 -7.80 -2.35
N SER A 86 6.08 -7.04 -2.70
CA SER A 86 4.68 -7.42 -2.48
C SER A 86 4.34 -8.74 -3.19
N ILE A 87 4.76 -8.92 -4.44
CA ILE A 87 4.60 -10.16 -5.22
C ILE A 87 5.31 -11.31 -4.51
N ALA A 88 6.57 -11.15 -4.13
CA ALA A 88 7.36 -12.20 -3.48
C ALA A 88 6.74 -12.64 -2.15
N VAL A 89 6.31 -11.68 -1.32
CA VAL A 89 5.66 -11.94 -0.02
C VAL A 89 4.30 -12.63 -0.22
N CYS A 90 3.46 -12.12 -1.13
CA CYS A 90 2.15 -12.73 -1.40
C CYS A 90 2.29 -14.14 -1.98
N ALA A 91 3.16 -14.34 -2.96
CA ALA A 91 3.44 -15.65 -3.53
C ALA A 91 3.95 -16.64 -2.47
N THR A 92 4.90 -16.22 -1.63
CA THR A 92 5.40 -17.06 -0.53
C THR A 92 4.29 -17.44 0.46
N THR A 93 3.43 -16.48 0.81
CA THR A 93 2.30 -16.69 1.72
C THR A 93 1.31 -17.73 1.18
N LEU A 94 1.06 -17.72 -0.13
CA LEU A 94 0.20 -18.69 -0.80
C LEU A 94 0.88 -20.04 -0.98
N MET A 95 2.16 -20.08 -1.33
CA MET A 95 2.91 -21.33 -1.50
C MET A 95 3.05 -22.09 -0.18
N LEU A 96 3.30 -21.38 0.92
CA LEU A 96 3.46 -21.97 2.25
C LEU A 96 2.13 -22.14 3.00
N GLN A 97 1.04 -21.55 2.50
CA GLN A 97 -0.26 -21.49 3.19
C GLN A 97 -0.15 -21.01 4.64
N ALA A 98 0.76 -20.06 4.90
CA ALA A 98 1.04 -19.52 6.23
C ALA A 98 1.44 -18.04 6.15
N SER A 99 1.41 -17.35 7.30
CA SER A 99 1.74 -15.91 7.45
C SER A 99 0.68 -14.94 6.91
N GLY A 100 -0.55 -15.42 6.65
CA GLY A 100 -1.64 -14.60 6.14
C GLY A 100 -2.04 -13.46 7.08
N ALA A 101 -1.96 -13.66 8.41
CA ALA A 101 -2.39 -12.66 9.38
C ALA A 101 -1.54 -11.37 9.31
N GLU A 102 -0.22 -11.48 9.41
CA GLU A 102 0.69 -10.34 9.30
C GLU A 102 0.73 -9.74 7.90
N VAL A 103 0.52 -10.55 6.86
CA VAL A 103 0.47 -10.07 5.48
C VAL A 103 -0.80 -9.26 5.24
N LEU A 104 -1.97 -9.70 5.70
CA LEU A 104 -3.21 -8.91 5.64
C LEU A 104 -3.11 -7.66 6.51
N GLY A 105 -2.52 -7.75 7.70
CA GLY A 105 -2.27 -6.57 8.54
C GLY A 105 -1.39 -5.53 7.84
N THR A 106 -0.39 -6.00 7.10
CA THR A 106 0.48 -5.15 6.27
C THR A 106 -0.27 -4.58 5.07
N LEU A 107 -1.06 -5.40 4.37
CA LEU A 107 -1.88 -4.96 3.24
C LEU A 107 -2.86 -3.88 3.64
N PHE A 108 -3.60 -4.07 4.75
CA PHE A 108 -4.54 -3.08 5.25
C PHE A 108 -3.86 -1.74 5.51
N GLY A 109 -2.78 -1.74 6.29
CA GLY A 109 -2.02 -0.52 6.58
C GLY A 109 -1.38 0.10 5.33
N ALA A 110 -1.07 -0.71 4.33
CA ALA A 110 -0.49 -0.23 3.09
C ALA A 110 -1.52 0.41 2.15
N GLU A 111 -2.69 -0.20 2.03
CA GLU A 111 -3.71 0.14 1.06
C GLU A 111 -4.71 1.20 1.55
N ILE A 112 -4.89 1.38 2.87
CA ILE A 112 -5.91 2.32 3.39
C ILE A 112 -5.68 3.77 2.97
N SER A 113 -4.44 4.17 2.69
CA SER A 113 -4.12 5.49 2.12
C SER A 113 -4.33 5.58 0.61
N ASN A 114 -4.40 4.47 -0.12
CA ASN A 114 -4.40 4.46 -1.58
C ASN A 114 -5.68 5.05 -2.21
N PRO A 115 -6.91 4.84 -1.68
CA PRO A 115 -8.08 5.53 -2.21
C PRO A 115 -7.94 7.06 -2.18
N LEU A 116 -7.30 7.62 -1.13
CA LEU A 116 -7.03 9.05 -1.04
C LEU A 116 -5.95 9.50 -2.04
N LEU A 117 -4.94 8.65 -2.27
CA LEU A 117 -3.90 8.89 -3.28
C LEU A 117 -4.51 8.97 -4.69
N GLN A 118 -5.41 8.05 -5.03
CA GLN A 118 -6.08 8.03 -6.33
C GLN A 118 -7.14 9.14 -6.45
N LEU A 119 -7.89 9.42 -5.39
CA LEU A 119 -8.82 10.56 -5.35
C LEU A 119 -8.10 11.88 -5.67
N ARG A 120 -6.92 12.10 -5.10
CA ARG A 120 -6.10 13.27 -5.43
C ARG A 120 -5.77 13.33 -6.92
N TRP A 121 -5.42 12.20 -7.53
CA TRP A 121 -5.15 12.13 -8.96
C TRP A 121 -6.40 12.51 -9.78
N PHE A 122 -7.57 11.96 -9.46
CA PHE A 122 -8.83 12.27 -10.15
C PHE A 122 -9.24 13.74 -10.00
N ILE A 123 -9.02 14.34 -8.84
CA ILE A 123 -9.26 15.79 -8.63
C ILE A 123 -8.38 16.62 -9.56
N VAL A 124 -7.09 16.26 -9.68
CA VAL A 124 -6.16 16.98 -10.56
C VAL A 124 -6.52 16.78 -12.03
N ASP A 125 -6.86 15.55 -12.43
CA ASP A 125 -7.27 15.22 -13.81
C ASP A 125 -8.56 15.94 -14.21
N SER A 126 -9.49 16.13 -13.26
CA SER A 126 -10.72 16.92 -13.44
C SER A 126 -10.50 18.44 -13.52
N GLY A 127 -9.24 18.90 -13.52
CA GLY A 127 -8.91 20.33 -13.58
C GLY A 127 -9.07 21.08 -12.25
N LEU A 128 -9.31 20.38 -11.14
CA LEU A 128 -9.57 20.97 -9.81
C LEU A 128 -8.29 21.11 -8.96
N LYS A 129 -7.12 21.17 -9.60
CA LYS A 129 -5.83 21.35 -8.92
C LYS A 129 -5.82 22.68 -8.16
N GLY A 130 -5.37 22.65 -6.90
CA GLY A 130 -5.25 23.84 -6.06
C GLY A 130 -6.54 24.27 -5.36
N THR A 131 -7.67 23.61 -5.63
CA THR A 131 -8.92 23.82 -4.87
C THR A 131 -8.79 23.35 -3.42
N ARG A 132 -9.73 23.74 -2.56
CA ARG A 132 -9.82 23.21 -1.18
C ARG A 132 -9.97 21.69 -1.16
N ALA A 133 -10.72 21.12 -2.12
CA ALA A 133 -10.86 19.67 -2.26
C ALA A 133 -9.51 18.99 -2.54
N HIS A 134 -8.69 19.55 -3.44
CA HIS A 134 -7.34 19.08 -3.68
C HIS A 134 -6.48 19.14 -2.40
N GLN A 135 -6.47 20.28 -1.70
CA GLN A 135 -5.69 20.43 -0.46
C GLN A 135 -6.11 19.44 0.64
N TRP A 136 -7.42 19.28 0.86
CA TRP A 136 -7.93 18.33 1.85
C TRP A 136 -7.57 16.89 1.49
N SER A 137 -7.62 16.51 0.20
CA SER A 137 -7.19 15.18 -0.24
C SER A 137 -5.70 14.93 0.03
N GLU A 138 -4.85 15.96 -0.13
CA GLU A 138 -3.42 15.86 0.17
C GLU A 138 -3.14 15.70 1.65
N ILE A 139 -3.83 16.46 2.50
CA ILE A 139 -3.69 16.38 3.96
C ILE A 139 -4.20 15.05 4.47
N ALA A 140 -5.40 14.62 4.03
CA ALA A 140 -5.98 13.34 4.43
C ALA A 140 -5.08 12.17 4.04
N PHE A 141 -4.60 12.14 2.79
CA PHE A 141 -3.63 11.14 2.35
C PHE A 141 -2.38 11.13 3.24
N ALA A 142 -1.79 12.31 3.49
CA ALA A 142 -0.55 12.41 4.26
C ALA A 142 -0.72 11.91 5.70
N VAL A 143 -1.81 12.30 6.38
CA VAL A 143 -2.09 11.87 7.76
C VAL A 143 -2.26 10.36 7.85
N VAL A 144 -3.12 9.77 7.01
CA VAL A 144 -3.37 8.32 7.00
C VAL A 144 -2.08 7.56 6.65
N PHE A 145 -1.38 8.00 5.60
CA PHE A 145 -0.13 7.39 5.16
C PHE A 145 0.92 7.40 6.29
N LEU A 146 1.17 8.56 6.91
CA LEU A 146 2.19 8.67 7.96
C LEU A 146 1.83 7.84 9.20
N PHE A 147 0.57 7.86 9.63
CA PHE A 147 0.12 7.04 10.74
C PHE A 147 0.36 5.55 10.47
N CYS A 148 -0.10 5.04 9.33
CA CYS A 148 0.04 3.63 9.00
C CYS A 148 1.52 3.22 8.77
N ARG A 149 2.33 4.07 8.13
CA ARG A 149 3.71 3.72 7.76
C ARG A 149 4.75 3.92 8.87
N LEU A 150 4.51 4.86 9.79
CA LEU A 150 5.48 5.20 10.85
C LEU A 150 5.07 4.72 12.25
N LEU A 151 3.79 4.44 12.49
CA LEU A 151 3.33 3.94 13.78
C LEU A 151 2.92 2.47 13.68
N TRP A 152 1.97 2.14 12.80
CA TRP A 152 1.45 0.77 12.71
C TRP A 152 2.43 -0.21 12.07
N ALA A 153 2.98 0.10 10.90
CA ALA A 153 3.83 -0.84 10.17
C ALA A 153 5.08 -1.27 10.95
N PRO A 154 5.80 -0.37 11.67
CA PRO A 154 6.93 -0.78 12.51
C PRO A 154 6.54 -1.72 13.65
N THR A 155 5.39 -1.52 14.30
CA THR A 155 4.98 -2.41 15.40
C THR A 155 4.68 -3.82 14.88
N LEU A 156 4.04 -3.93 13.72
CA LEU A 156 3.79 -5.22 13.08
C LEU A 156 5.10 -5.87 12.61
N LEU A 157 6.03 -5.09 12.04
CA LEU A 157 7.38 -5.58 11.68
C LEU A 157 8.11 -6.17 12.89
N VAL A 158 8.12 -5.48 14.03
CA VAL A 158 8.79 -5.99 15.24
C VAL A 158 8.17 -7.32 15.68
N ALA A 159 6.85 -7.43 15.65
CA ALA A 159 6.16 -8.66 16.00
C ALA A 159 6.49 -9.82 15.03
N THR A 160 6.49 -9.54 13.71
CA THR A 160 6.87 -10.51 12.67
C THR A 160 8.32 -10.96 12.79
N TRP A 161 9.23 -10.02 13.08
CA TRP A 161 10.65 -10.31 13.20
C TRP A 161 10.96 -11.20 14.42
N ARG A 162 10.32 -10.90 15.56
CA ARG A 162 10.49 -11.65 16.82
C ARG A 162 9.86 -13.04 16.80
N SER A 163 8.83 -13.25 16.00
CA SER A 163 8.21 -14.58 15.87
C SER A 163 9.14 -15.53 15.12
N GLU A 164 9.31 -16.75 15.60
CA GLU A 164 10.13 -17.78 14.93
C GLU A 164 9.40 -18.45 13.75
N ARG A 165 8.07 -18.27 13.65
CA ARG A 165 7.22 -18.95 12.67
C ARG A 165 7.33 -18.44 11.22
N PRO A 166 7.32 -17.12 10.96
CA PRO A 166 7.29 -16.62 9.58
C PRO A 166 8.54 -17.03 8.82
N HIS A 167 8.34 -17.47 7.58
CA HIS A 167 9.44 -17.80 6.69
C HIS A 167 10.36 -16.58 6.45
N MET A 168 11.65 -16.82 6.23
CA MET A 168 12.64 -15.73 6.11
C MET A 168 12.29 -14.72 5.02
N ILE A 169 11.71 -15.17 3.90
CA ILE A 169 11.27 -14.27 2.82
C ILE A 169 10.19 -13.28 3.31
N ILE A 170 9.27 -13.72 4.19
CA ILE A 170 8.23 -12.83 4.76
C ILE A 170 8.89 -11.78 5.65
N LYS A 171 9.86 -12.17 6.48
CA LYS A 171 10.60 -11.25 7.36
C LYS A 171 11.41 -10.23 6.57
N LEU A 172 12.21 -10.69 5.61
CA LEU A 172 13.00 -9.82 4.74
C LEU A 172 12.12 -8.91 3.90
N GLY A 173 11.00 -9.43 3.40
CA GLY A 173 9.98 -8.65 2.70
C GLY A 173 9.39 -7.55 3.58
N ALA A 174 9.06 -7.85 4.83
CA ALA A 174 8.56 -6.86 5.79
C ALA A 174 9.60 -5.76 6.07
N VAL A 175 10.87 -6.11 6.24
CA VAL A 175 11.97 -5.13 6.37
C VAL A 175 12.10 -4.26 5.12
N GLY A 176 12.16 -4.89 3.94
CA GLY A 176 12.25 -4.17 2.67
C GLY A 176 11.07 -3.22 2.45
N MET A 177 9.86 -3.67 2.77
CA MET A 177 8.64 -2.87 2.70
C MET A 177 8.68 -1.68 3.65
N GLN A 178 9.21 -1.86 4.87
CA GLN A 178 9.37 -0.78 5.83
C GLN A 178 10.42 0.25 5.39
N VAL A 179 11.51 -0.19 4.74
CA VAL A 179 12.53 0.72 4.19
C VAL A 179 11.93 1.61 3.09
N VAL A 180 11.20 1.03 2.14
CA VAL A 180 10.50 1.80 1.10
C VAL A 180 9.48 2.75 1.72
N SER A 181 8.70 2.26 2.69
CA SER A 181 7.70 3.06 3.40
C SER A 181 8.31 4.24 4.14
N ALA A 182 9.47 4.06 4.78
CA ALA A 182 10.17 5.13 5.49
C ALA A 182 10.70 6.21 4.52
N ALA A 183 11.25 5.80 3.37
CA ALA A 183 11.70 6.74 2.34
C ALA A 183 10.54 7.59 1.81
N TRP A 184 9.39 6.96 1.51
CA TRP A 184 8.20 7.69 1.07
C TRP A 184 7.60 8.56 2.18
N ALA A 185 7.60 8.10 3.43
CA ALA A 185 7.13 8.87 4.57
C ALA A 185 7.95 10.15 4.77
N TYR A 186 9.27 10.09 4.58
CA TYR A 186 10.12 11.29 4.60
C TYR A 186 9.72 12.30 3.51
N LEU A 187 9.46 11.84 2.29
CA LEU A 187 9.01 12.71 1.19
C LEU A 187 7.64 13.34 1.46
N VAL A 188 6.69 12.54 1.95
CA VAL A 188 5.34 13.00 2.30
C VAL A 188 5.39 14.01 3.46
N TRP A 189 6.16 13.72 4.51
CA TRP A 189 6.36 14.61 5.64
C TRP A 189 6.92 15.98 5.22
N ARG A 190 7.98 15.99 4.39
CA ARG A 190 8.55 17.24 3.87
C ARG A 190 7.54 18.04 3.05
N LYS A 191 6.75 17.36 2.21
CA LYS A 191 5.70 18.02 1.42
C LYS A 191 4.62 18.61 2.33
N LEU A 192 4.16 17.86 3.33
CA LEU A 192 3.15 18.31 4.29
C LEU A 192 3.61 19.55 5.07
N LEU A 193 4.87 19.57 5.53
CA LEU A 193 5.42 20.74 6.25
C LEU A 193 5.42 22.01 5.39
N ARG A 194 5.73 21.91 4.09
CA ARG A 194 5.67 23.07 3.18
C ARG A 194 4.25 23.60 3.03
N VAL A 195 3.28 22.70 2.87
CA VAL A 195 1.86 23.04 2.78
C VAL A 195 1.40 23.75 4.06
N LEU A 196 1.77 23.23 5.23
CA LEU A 196 1.40 23.83 6.53
C LEU A 196 2.07 25.19 6.78
N LYS A 197 3.29 25.40 6.27
CA LYS A 197 3.99 26.69 6.35
C LYS A 197 3.44 27.75 5.38
N GLY A 198 2.45 27.42 4.56
CA GLY A 198 1.91 28.33 3.55
C GLY A 198 2.90 28.63 2.42
N GLU A 199 3.99 27.87 2.32
CA GLU A 199 4.92 27.94 1.20
C GLU A 199 4.20 27.41 -0.04
N LYS A 200 3.65 28.32 -0.85
CA LYS A 200 3.10 27.98 -2.17
C LYS A 200 4.25 27.39 -2.99
N GLY A 201 4.27 26.06 -3.14
CA GLY A 201 5.22 25.40 -4.01
C GLY A 201 5.06 25.92 -5.43
N ALA A 202 6.10 26.59 -5.94
CA ALA A 202 6.32 26.71 -7.37
C ALA A 202 6.25 25.29 -7.96
N ALA A 203 5.38 25.13 -8.95
CA ALA A 203 5.20 23.90 -9.70
C ALA A 203 6.44 23.58 -10.52
#